data_AF-A0A533Y020-F1
#
_entry.id   AF-A0A533Y020-F1
#
_cell.length_a   1.000
_cell.length_b   1.000
_cell.length_c   1.000
_cell.angle_alpha   90.00
_cell.angle_beta   90.00
_cell.angle_gamma   90.00
#
_symmetry.space_group_name_H-M   'P 1'
#
loop_
_entity.id
_entity.type
_entity.pdbx_description
1 polymer ?
#
loop_
_entity_poly.entity_id
_entity_poly.type
_entity_poly.pdbx_seq_one_letter_code
_entity_poly.pdbx_strand_id
1 'polypeptide(L)'
;MTLPAGWEGIDQNFLGLEEPWCHPDQAGVYVLPVPCEHTSSYVPGSDRGPSAIIQASQQVELYDETLRCEPYREWGGVATIRSLDLDGKVDQQAVDAIEAFVTPYVGIGRFIITLTG
;
A
#
# COMPACT_ATOMS: atom_id res chain seq x y z
N MET A 1 -3.78 17.44 -4.94
CA MET A 1 -3.30 17.34 -3.55
C MET A 1 -2.76 15.93 -3.43
N THR A 2 -1.45 15.84 -3.61
CA THR A 2 -0.66 14.60 -3.64
C THR A 2 -0.66 13.98 -2.26
N LEU A 3 -0.63 12.65 -2.17
CA LEU A 3 -0.32 11.98 -0.91
C LEU A 3 0.99 12.54 -0.33
N PRO A 4 1.13 12.58 1.00
CA PRO A 4 2.27 13.23 1.62
C PRO A 4 3.54 12.51 1.18
N ALA A 5 4.58 13.30 0.93
CA ALA A 5 5.88 12.86 0.45
C ALA A 5 6.33 11.57 1.17
N GLY A 6 6.32 10.47 0.42
CA GLY A 6 6.60 9.14 0.93
C GLY A 6 6.68 8.09 -0.19
N TRP A 7 6.75 8.50 -1.45
CA TRP A 7 7.00 7.53 -2.51
C TRP A 7 8.49 7.19 -2.51
N GLU A 8 8.80 5.91 -2.34
CA GLU A 8 10.18 5.41 -2.21
C GLU A 8 10.75 4.89 -3.55
N GLY A 9 10.06 5.13 -4.66
CA GLY A 9 10.49 4.73 -5.99
C GLY A 9 9.92 3.38 -6.46
N ILE A 10 10.30 3.00 -7.69
CA ILE A 10 9.82 1.77 -8.37
C ILE A 10 10.18 0.51 -7.58
N ASP A 11 11.39 0.46 -7.01
CA ASP A 11 11.92 -0.72 -6.30
C ASP A 11 11.08 -1.11 -5.07
N GLN A 12 10.34 -0.16 -4.49
CA GLN A 12 9.44 -0.37 -3.35
C GLN A 12 7.95 -0.28 -3.75
N ASN A 13 7.66 -0.17 -5.04
CA ASN A 13 6.29 -0.08 -5.53
C ASN A 13 5.67 -1.47 -5.65
N PHE A 14 4.39 -1.56 -5.27
CA PHE A 14 3.59 -2.76 -5.49
C PHE A 14 3.49 -3.02 -6.99
N LEU A 15 3.64 -4.28 -7.40
CA LEU A 15 3.76 -4.73 -8.79
C LEU A 15 4.99 -4.20 -9.56
N GLY A 16 5.89 -3.43 -8.93
CA GLY A 16 7.10 -2.93 -9.60
C GLY A 16 6.83 -2.09 -10.85
N LEU A 17 5.69 -1.39 -10.88
CA LEU A 17 5.27 -0.61 -12.05
C LEU A 17 6.26 0.51 -12.36
N GLU A 18 6.55 0.71 -13.64
CA GLU A 18 7.37 1.82 -14.11
C GLU A 18 6.58 3.14 -14.14
N GLU A 19 7.29 4.26 -14.26
CA GLU A 19 6.71 5.57 -14.52
C GLU A 19 5.89 5.58 -15.83
N PRO A 20 4.73 6.25 -15.90
CA PRO A 20 4.12 7.09 -14.86
C PRO A 20 3.20 6.33 -13.88
N TRP A 21 3.07 5.01 -14.01
CA TRP A 21 2.03 4.22 -13.36
C TRP A 21 2.24 3.98 -11.87
N CYS A 22 3.45 4.20 -11.37
CA CYS A 22 3.78 4.18 -9.94
C CYS A 22 3.72 5.55 -9.27
N HIS A 23 3.51 6.63 -10.02
CA HIS A 23 3.60 7.98 -9.47
C HIS A 23 2.34 8.36 -8.69
N PRO A 24 2.45 8.92 -7.46
CA PRO A 24 1.29 9.24 -6.64
C PRO A 24 0.31 10.26 -7.25
N ASP A 25 0.79 11.17 -8.10
CA ASP A 25 -0.08 12.14 -8.80
C ASP A 25 -0.92 11.51 -9.92
N GLN A 26 -0.53 10.32 -10.39
CA GLN A 26 -1.16 9.60 -11.49
C GLN A 26 -2.05 8.46 -10.98
N ALA A 27 -1.59 7.72 -9.96
CA ALA A 27 -2.25 6.53 -9.46
C ALA A 27 -3.67 6.79 -8.89
N GLY A 28 -4.63 5.94 -9.25
CA GLY A 28 -5.96 5.91 -8.63
C GLY A 28 -6.07 4.95 -7.45
N VAL A 29 -5.10 4.03 -7.31
CA VAL A 29 -4.99 3.08 -6.20
C VAL A 29 -3.70 3.35 -5.43
N TYR A 30 -3.81 3.33 -4.10
CA TYR A 30 -2.69 3.53 -3.20
C TYR A 30 -2.53 2.37 -2.24
N VAL A 31 -1.31 1.87 -2.10
CA VAL A 31 -0.98 0.80 -1.17
C VAL A 31 -0.32 1.40 0.06
N LEU A 32 -0.89 1.16 1.24
CA LEU A 32 -0.37 1.64 2.53
C LEU A 32 0.15 0.47 3.37
N PRO A 33 1.46 0.31 3.51
CA PRO A 33 2.05 -0.68 4.41
C PRO A 33 1.92 -0.22 5.87
N VAL A 34 1.44 -1.11 6.75
CA VAL A 34 1.34 -0.86 8.20
C VAL A 34 1.76 -2.13 8.96
N PRO A 35 2.98 -2.19 9.52
CA PRO A 35 3.53 -3.40 10.12
C PRO A 35 2.97 -3.68 11.53
N CYS A 36 1.73 -4.15 11.61
CA CYS A 36 1.06 -4.51 12.87
C CYS A 36 1.33 -5.96 13.30
N GLU A 37 1.69 -6.16 14.58
CA GLU A 37 1.88 -7.50 15.15
C GLU A 37 1.45 -7.64 16.64
N HIS A 38 1.17 -6.54 17.34
CA HIS A 38 1.17 -6.54 18.81
C HIS A 38 0.40 -7.69 19.50
N THR A 39 -0.74 -8.11 18.93
CA THR A 39 -1.63 -9.11 19.53
C THR A 39 -1.30 -10.57 19.14
N SER A 40 -0.30 -10.81 18.29
CA SER A 40 0.10 -12.17 17.91
C SER A 40 0.79 -12.91 19.06
N SER A 41 0.28 -14.10 19.41
CA SER A 41 0.73 -14.85 20.60
C SER A 41 1.30 -16.23 20.31
N TYR A 42 1.11 -16.76 19.10
CA TYR A 42 1.59 -18.11 18.72
C TYR A 42 2.83 -18.05 17.81
N VAL A 43 2.75 -17.33 16.69
CA VAL A 43 3.87 -17.17 15.75
C VAL A 43 4.01 -15.69 15.39
N PRO A 44 5.17 -15.06 15.72
CA PRO A 44 5.48 -13.71 15.27
C PRO A 44 6.06 -13.68 13.84
N GLY A 45 6.20 -12.47 13.29
CA GLY A 45 6.58 -12.14 11.94
C GLY A 45 5.51 -11.46 11.07
N SER A 46 4.30 -11.17 11.56
CA SER A 46 3.23 -10.57 10.76
C SER A 46 3.55 -9.12 10.37
N ASP A 47 4.34 -8.42 11.21
CA ASP A 47 4.93 -7.11 10.94
C ASP A 47 5.75 -7.07 9.63
N ARG A 48 6.35 -8.20 9.24
CA ARG A 48 7.11 -8.35 7.98
C ARG A 48 6.22 -8.67 6.77
N GLY A 49 4.94 -8.94 6.98
CA GLY A 49 3.97 -9.25 5.93
C GLY A 49 3.90 -8.19 4.83
N PRO A 50 3.71 -6.90 5.17
CA PRO A 50 3.60 -5.84 4.17
C PRO A 50 4.80 -5.76 3.22
N SER A 51 6.05 -5.80 3.73
CA SER A 51 7.25 -5.74 2.89
C SER A 51 7.42 -7.00 2.05
N ALA A 52 7.12 -8.18 2.60
CA ALA A 52 7.15 -9.44 1.87
C ALA A 52 6.12 -9.47 0.71
N ILE A 53 4.91 -8.95 0.95
CA ILE A 53 3.86 -8.84 -0.07
C ILE A 53 4.30 -7.92 -1.20
N ILE A 54 4.87 -6.74 -0.89
CA ILE A 54 5.37 -5.81 -1.91
C ILE A 54 6.46 -6.47 -2.75
N GLN A 55 7.45 -7.10 -2.11
CA GLN A 55 8.54 -7.77 -2.82
C GLN A 55 8.01 -8.89 -3.73
N ALA A 56 7.10 -9.73 -3.22
CA ALA A 56 6.51 -10.82 -4.00
C ALA A 56 5.64 -10.30 -5.16
N SER A 57 4.93 -9.20 -4.96
CA SER A 57 4.05 -8.60 -5.98
C SER A 57 4.80 -8.22 -7.25
N GLN A 58 6.09 -7.93 -7.18
CA GLN A 58 6.91 -7.59 -8.35
C GLN A 58 7.19 -8.78 -9.29
N GLN A 59 6.86 -10.00 -8.86
CA GLN A 59 7.07 -11.22 -9.64
C GLN A 59 5.83 -11.68 -10.40
N VAL A 60 4.68 -11.02 -10.23
CA VAL A 60 3.43 -11.40 -10.89
C VAL A 60 3.33 -10.77 -12.27
N GLU A 61 2.65 -11.45 -13.19
CA GLU A 61 2.32 -10.87 -14.49
C GLU A 61 1.28 -9.75 -14.31
N LEU A 62 1.47 -8.64 -15.03
CA LEU A 62 0.59 -7.46 -14.90
C LEU A 62 -0.75 -7.62 -15.66
N TYR A 63 -0.82 -8.56 -16.59
CA TYR A 63 -2.02 -8.86 -17.36
C TYR A 63 -2.85 -9.91 -16.62
N ASP A 64 -4.12 -9.61 -16.38
CA ASP A 64 -5.06 -10.55 -15.77
C ASP A 64 -5.86 -11.28 -16.86
N GLU A 65 -5.79 -12.61 -16.88
CA GLU A 65 -6.45 -13.44 -17.90
C GLU A 65 -7.99 -13.42 -17.82
N THR A 66 -8.55 -13.22 -16.62
CA THR A 66 -9.99 -13.24 -16.37
C THR A 66 -10.62 -11.91 -16.76
N LEU A 67 -9.95 -10.81 -16.40
CA LEU A 67 -10.37 -9.44 -16.74
C LEU A 67 -9.99 -9.06 -18.17
N ARG A 68 -9.03 -9.78 -18.77
CA ARG A 68 -8.50 -9.57 -20.12
C ARG A 68 -7.93 -8.17 -20.33
N CYS A 69 -7.29 -7.63 -19.32
CA CYS A 69 -6.64 -6.33 -19.35
C CYS A 69 -5.47 -6.28 -18.38
N GLU A 70 -4.75 -5.16 -18.41
CA GLU A 70 -3.78 -4.77 -17.37
C GLU A 70 -4.51 -3.82 -16.40
N PRO A 71 -5.03 -4.29 -15.25
CA PRO A 71 -5.97 -3.50 -14.46
C PRO A 71 -5.38 -2.18 -13.94
N TYR A 72 -4.07 -2.16 -13.66
CA TYR A 72 -3.39 -0.94 -13.23
C TYR A 72 -3.53 0.22 -14.22
N ARG A 73 -3.67 -0.05 -15.52
CA ARG A 73 -3.87 0.99 -16.55
C ARG A 73 -5.26 1.61 -16.46
N GLU A 74 -6.27 0.78 -16.25
CA GLU A 74 -7.67 1.21 -16.07
C GLU A 74 -7.84 2.01 -14.77
N TRP A 75 -7.08 1.68 -13.73
CA TRP A 75 -7.10 2.37 -12.44
C TRP A 75 -6.26 3.66 -12.41
N GLY A 76 -5.57 3.99 -13.50
CA GLY A 76 -4.66 5.13 -13.56
C GLY A 76 -3.32 4.91 -12.86
N GLY A 77 -3.03 3.70 -12.39
CA GLY A 77 -1.77 3.34 -11.72
C GLY A 77 -1.95 2.87 -10.28
N VAL A 78 -0.86 2.36 -9.71
CA VAL A 78 -0.77 1.91 -8.32
C VAL A 78 0.48 2.51 -7.70
N ALA A 79 0.33 3.32 -6.65
CA ALA A 79 1.45 3.90 -5.93
C ALA A 79 1.53 3.38 -4.49
N THR A 80 2.69 2.83 -4.11
CA THR A 80 2.97 2.48 -2.71
C THR A 80 3.39 3.71 -1.93
N ILE A 81 2.70 3.96 -0.82
CA ILE A 81 3.04 4.99 0.15
C ILE A 81 4.10 4.43 1.09
N ARG A 82 4.98 5.29 1.58
CA ARG A 82 5.89 4.98 2.68
C ARG A 82 5.13 4.29 3.81
N SER A 83 5.74 3.23 4.34
CA SER A 83 5.22 2.50 5.49
C SER A 83 4.85 3.45 6.63
N LEU A 84 3.65 3.29 7.18
CA LEU A 84 3.18 4.09 8.30
C LEU A 84 3.84 3.58 9.60
N ASP A 85 4.68 4.41 10.19
CA ASP A 85 5.23 4.17 11.52
C ASP A 85 4.18 4.51 12.58
N LEU A 86 3.81 3.52 13.39
CA LEU A 86 2.85 3.67 14.48
C LEU A 86 3.49 4.28 15.74
N ASP A 87 4.82 4.42 15.80
CA ASP A 87 5.55 5.02 16.92
C ASP A 87 5.17 4.37 18.26
N GLY A 88 5.19 3.03 18.28
CA GLY A 88 4.84 2.23 19.46
C GLY A 88 3.35 2.22 19.84
N LYS A 89 2.46 2.87 19.08
CA LYS A 89 1.01 2.79 19.30
C LYS A 89 0.49 1.39 19.00
N VAL A 90 -0.42 0.91 19.83
CA VAL A 90 -1.01 -0.41 19.74
C VAL A 90 -2.53 -0.36 19.97
N ASP A 91 -3.22 -1.46 19.63
CA ASP A 91 -4.66 -1.63 19.79
C ASP A 91 -5.44 -0.43 19.22
N GLN A 92 -6.32 0.19 20.02
CA GLN A 92 -7.12 1.33 19.59
C GLN A 92 -6.25 2.51 19.13
N GLN A 93 -5.10 2.75 19.76
CA GLN A 93 -4.22 3.86 19.37
C GLN A 93 -3.61 3.65 17.98
N ALA A 94 -3.34 2.39 17.60
CA ALA A 94 -2.89 2.06 16.25
C ALA A 94 -4.00 2.29 15.23
N VAL A 95 -5.22 1.83 15.54
CA VAL A 95 -6.40 2.04 14.68
C VAL A 95 -6.66 3.52 14.46
N ASP A 96 -6.68 4.33 15.53
CA ASP A 96 -6.91 5.77 15.46
C ASP A 96 -5.82 6.48 14.63
N ALA A 97 -4.57 6.03 14.75
CA ALA A 97 -3.46 6.58 13.96
C ALA A 97 -3.59 6.26 12.47
N ILE A 98 -3.99 5.03 12.12
CA ILE A 98 -4.24 4.62 10.73
C ILE A 98 -5.43 5.42 10.17
N GLU A 99 -6.53 5.53 10.92
CA GLU A 99 -7.70 6.30 10.51
C GLU A 99 -7.31 7.76 10.25
N ALA A 100 -6.68 8.42 11.23
CA ALA A 100 -6.26 9.81 11.10
C ALA A 100 -5.31 10.04 9.91
N PHE A 101 -4.44 9.07 9.60
CA PHE A 101 -3.58 9.12 8.42
C PHE A 101 -4.38 8.98 7.12
N VAL A 102 -5.35 8.05 7.05
CA VAL A 102 -6.06 7.70 5.82
C VAL A 102 -7.19 8.69 5.50
N THR A 103 -7.90 9.23 6.50
CA THR A 103 -9.08 10.11 6.34
C THR A 103 -8.88 11.28 5.37
N PRO A 104 -7.75 12.02 5.37
CA PRO A 104 -7.55 13.15 4.44
C PRO A 104 -7.47 12.74 2.97
N TYR A 105 -7.23 11.45 2.68
CA TYR A 105 -6.93 10.95 1.34
C TYR A 105 -8.04 10.08 0.74
N VAL A 106 -8.96 9.61 1.57
CA VAL A 106 -10.16 8.89 1.11
C VAL A 106 -11.12 9.87 0.45
N GLY A 107 -11.50 9.57 -0.79
CA GLY A 107 -12.44 10.38 -1.56
C GLY A 107 -12.85 9.68 -2.85
N ILE A 108 -13.76 10.31 -3.60
CA ILE A 108 -14.23 9.76 -4.88
C ILE A 108 -13.04 9.62 -5.84
N GLY A 109 -12.85 8.41 -6.37
CA GLY A 109 -11.79 8.09 -7.33
C GLY A 109 -10.41 7.83 -6.72
N ARG A 110 -10.29 7.74 -5.38
CA ARG A 110 -9.07 7.32 -4.70
C ARG A 110 -9.35 6.12 -3.82
N PHE A 111 -8.67 5.01 -4.09
CA PHE A 111 -8.85 3.77 -3.35
C PHE A 111 -7.56 3.41 -2.60
N ILE A 112 -7.66 3.24 -1.28
CA ILE A 112 -6.52 2.90 -0.42
C ILE A 112 -6.64 1.44 0.01
N ILE A 113 -5.56 0.67 -0.19
CA ILE A 113 -5.42 -0.71 0.23
C ILE A 113 -4.35 -0.75 1.32
N THR A 114 -4.74 -1.11 2.53
CA THR A 114 -3.81 -1.26 3.65
C THR A 114 -3.27 -2.69 3.70
N LEU A 115 -1.95 -2.84 3.73
CA LEU A 115 -1.29 -4.12 4.01
C LEU A 115 -0.89 -4.14 5.48
N THR A 116 -1.40 -5.11 6.22
CA THR A 116 -1.11 -5.36 7.64
C THR A 116 -0.48 -6.74 7.81
N GLY A 117 -0.02 -7.04 9.03
CA GLY A 117 0.15 -8.41 9.50
C GLY A 117 -1.16 -9.15 9.72
#